data_AF-A0A356B3R0-F1
#
_entry.id   AF-A0A356B3R0-F1
#
_cell.length_a   1.000
_cell.length_b   1.000
_cell.length_c   1.000
_cell.angle_alpha   90.00
_cell.angle_beta   90.00
_cell.angle_gamma   90.00
#
_symmetry.space_group_name_H-M   'P 1'
#
loop_
_entity.id
_entity.type
_entity.pdbx_description
1 polymer ?
#
loop_
_entity_poly.entity_id
_entity_poly.type
_entity_poly.pdbx_seq_one_letter_code
_entity_poly.pdbx_strand_id
1 'polypeptide(L)'
;MIDLDVLDCDASVILKDMSAMKIPCYGIQWPEAYMEAAYRDHNGFGAHKFPFESKEFTNPESVNYKDNFCETANSLRKQTVSLFLHPTWEEVHIQRCIDGLLATIKKHVK
;
A
#
# COMPACT_ATOMS: atom_id res chain seq x y z
N MET A 1 16.50 -3.06 4.69
CA MET A 1 15.79 -2.25 3.68
C MET A 1 16.79 -1.87 2.60
N ILE A 2 16.33 -1.76 1.35
CA ILE A 2 17.18 -1.27 0.26
C ILE A 2 17.27 0.26 0.32
N ASP A 3 18.40 0.80 -0.09
CA ASP A 3 18.51 2.24 -0.35
C ASP A 3 17.65 2.57 -1.58
N LEU A 4 16.78 3.56 -1.46
CA LEU A 4 15.89 3.96 -2.56
C LEU A 4 16.50 5.06 -3.42
N ASP A 5 17.50 5.79 -2.91
CA ASP A 5 18.14 6.88 -3.64
C ASP A 5 19.01 6.37 -4.79
N VAL A 6 19.39 5.10 -4.76
CA VAL A 6 20.12 4.43 -5.85
C VAL A 6 19.20 3.97 -6.99
N LEU A 7 17.87 4.05 -6.82
CA LEU A 7 16.91 3.64 -7.83
C LEU A 7 16.45 4.84 -8.69
N ASP A 8 16.18 4.57 -9.97
CA ASP A 8 15.64 5.54 -10.92
C ASP A 8 14.10 5.61 -10.93
N CYS A 9 13.45 4.77 -10.12
CA CYS A 9 12.00 4.61 -10.09
C CYS A 9 11.45 4.42 -8.67
N ASP A 10 10.12 4.38 -8.56
CA ASP A 10 9.40 4.10 -7.31
C ASP A 10 8.72 2.71 -7.33
N ALA A 11 8.09 2.35 -6.22
CA ALA A 11 7.40 1.07 -6.07
C ALA A 11 6.36 0.78 -7.17
N SER A 12 5.73 1.79 -7.79
CA SER A 12 4.73 1.56 -8.83
C SER A 12 5.32 0.94 -10.10
N VAL A 13 6.55 1.33 -10.45
CA VAL A 13 7.28 0.78 -11.60
C VAL A 13 7.72 -0.65 -11.30
N ILE A 14 8.28 -0.89 -10.11
CA ILE A 14 8.68 -2.23 -9.66
C ILE A 14 7.49 -3.20 -9.70
N LEU A 15 6.32 -2.79 -9.17
CA LEU A 15 5.11 -3.61 -9.18
C LEU A 15 4.63 -3.94 -10.60
N LYS A 16 4.71 -2.97 -11.52
CA LYS A 16 4.33 -3.18 -12.93
C LYS A 16 5.23 -4.21 -13.60
N ASP A 17 6.53 -4.12 -13.39
CA ASP A 17 7.52 -5.03 -13.97
C ASP A 17 7.40 -6.45 -13.39
N MET A 18 7.22 -6.57 -12.07
CA MET A 18 7.00 -7.86 -11.43
C MET A 18 5.69 -8.52 -11.88
N SER A 19 4.62 -7.73 -12.03
CA SER A 19 3.34 -8.20 -12.57
C SER A 19 3.45 -8.67 -14.02
N ALA A 20 4.26 -8.00 -14.85
CA ALA A 20 4.55 -8.44 -16.22
C ALA A 20 5.21 -9.83 -16.26
N MET A 21 6.02 -10.18 -15.25
CA MET A 21 6.62 -11.52 -15.06
C MET A 21 5.67 -12.54 -14.40
N LYS A 22 4.41 -12.16 -14.14
CA LYS A 22 3.41 -12.95 -13.42
C LYS A 22 3.84 -13.31 -11.99
N ILE A 23 4.63 -12.45 -11.36
CA ILE A 23 4.98 -12.59 -9.95
C ILE A 23 3.92 -11.85 -9.12
N PRO A 24 3.28 -12.52 -8.15
CA PRO A 24 2.28 -11.88 -7.30
C PRO A 24 2.95 -10.87 -6.37
N CYS A 25 2.63 -9.60 -6.57
CA CYS A 25 3.13 -8.49 -5.80
C CYS A 25 2.06 -7.40 -5.66
N TYR A 26 2.11 -6.67 -4.55
CA TYR A 26 1.17 -5.59 -4.26
C TYR A 26 1.89 -4.38 -3.67
N GLY A 27 1.32 -3.20 -3.90
CA GLY A 27 1.72 -2.00 -3.16
C GLY A 27 1.19 -2.02 -1.75
N ILE A 28 1.46 -0.95 -1.01
CA ILE A 28 0.91 -0.80 0.32
C ILE A 28 -0.61 -0.67 0.30
N GLN A 29 -1.30 -1.35 1.22
CA GLN A 29 -2.77 -1.46 1.19
C GLN A 29 -3.46 -0.48 2.15
N TRP A 30 -3.08 -0.50 3.43
CA TRP A 30 -3.86 0.13 4.50
C TRP A 30 -3.45 1.56 4.92
N PRO A 31 -2.20 2.02 4.78
CA PRO A 31 -1.79 3.34 5.27
C PRO A 31 -2.49 4.51 4.57
N GLU A 32 -3.08 4.32 3.40
CA GLU A 32 -3.87 5.34 2.71
C GLU A 32 -5.38 5.16 2.87
N ALA A 33 -5.84 4.25 3.72
CA ALA A 33 -7.27 4.01 3.93
C ALA A 33 -8.01 5.31 4.31
N TYR A 34 -7.38 6.19 5.10
CA TYR A 34 -7.95 7.49 5.47
C TYR A 34 -8.26 8.40 4.27
N MET A 35 -7.64 8.17 3.11
CA MET A 35 -7.88 8.90 1.87
C MET A 35 -9.08 8.36 1.08
N GLU A 36 -9.60 7.19 1.42
CA GLU A 36 -10.73 6.58 0.75
C GLU A 36 -12.03 7.34 1.04
N ALA A 37 -12.98 7.28 0.11
CA ALA A 37 -14.30 7.87 0.26
C ALA A 37 -15.05 7.36 1.50
N ALA A 38 -14.76 6.12 1.95
CA ALA A 38 -15.31 5.57 3.19
C ALA A 38 -15.04 6.51 4.38
N TYR A 39 -13.82 7.01 4.49
CA TYR A 39 -13.36 7.87 5.58
C TYR A 39 -13.57 9.35 5.27
N ARG A 40 -13.23 9.82 4.07
CA ARG A 40 -13.30 11.25 3.72
C ARG A 40 -14.73 11.79 3.62
N ASP A 41 -15.66 10.96 3.17
CA ASP A 41 -17.07 11.35 2.99
C ASP A 41 -17.96 10.79 4.12
N HIS A 42 -17.35 10.23 5.16
CA HIS A 42 -18.03 9.66 6.33
C HIS A 42 -19.07 8.61 5.93
N ASN A 43 -18.77 7.73 4.98
CA ASN A 43 -19.70 6.68 4.52
C ASN A 43 -19.77 5.51 5.51
N GLY A 44 -20.39 5.77 6.66
CA GLY A 44 -20.64 4.79 7.72
C GLY A 44 -22.00 4.10 7.60
N PHE A 45 -22.41 3.43 8.68
CA PHE A 45 -23.60 2.58 8.71
C PHE A 45 -24.86 3.31 9.19
N GLY A 46 -25.99 2.96 8.56
CA GLY A 46 -27.33 3.39 8.99
C GLY A 46 -27.58 4.89 8.85
N ALA A 47 -28.67 5.35 9.47
CA ALA A 47 -29.13 6.74 9.35
C ALA A 47 -28.19 7.77 10.00
N HIS A 48 -27.30 7.32 10.90
CA HIS A 48 -26.34 8.17 11.62
C HIS A 48 -24.90 8.02 11.09
N LYS A 49 -24.73 7.35 9.95
CA LYS A 49 -23.42 7.04 9.35
C LYS A 49 -22.37 6.61 10.38
N PHE A 50 -22.74 5.67 11.24
CA PHE A 50 -21.87 5.23 12.34
C PHE A 50 -20.56 4.62 11.78
N PRO A 51 -19.38 4.92 12.36
CA PRO A 51 -19.19 5.75 13.54
C PRO A 51 -19.17 7.26 13.25
N PHE A 52 -18.87 7.69 12.02
CA PHE A 52 -18.45 9.06 11.71
C PHE A 52 -19.39 10.19 12.16
N GLU A 53 -20.71 10.05 12.04
CA GLU A 53 -21.68 11.10 12.41
C GLU A 53 -22.42 10.81 13.73
N SER A 54 -21.92 9.86 14.53
CA SER A 54 -22.49 9.54 15.85
C SER A 54 -22.27 10.67 16.86
N LYS A 55 -23.35 11.23 17.41
CA LYS A 55 -23.28 12.29 18.44
C LYS A 55 -22.75 11.82 19.79
N GLU A 56 -22.98 10.55 20.14
CA GLU A 56 -22.62 9.98 21.44
C GLU A 56 -21.18 9.45 21.45
N PHE A 57 -20.71 8.94 20.30
CA PHE A 57 -19.49 8.13 20.23
C PHE A 57 -18.37 8.75 19.39
N THR A 58 -18.60 9.90 18.73
CA THR A 58 -17.61 10.46 17.81
C THR A 58 -17.22 11.88 18.16
N ASN A 59 -15.91 12.10 18.27
CA ASN A 59 -15.32 13.42 18.29
C ASN A 59 -15.11 13.89 16.82
N PRO A 60 -15.74 14.99 16.37
CA PRO A 60 -15.59 15.49 14.99
C PRO A 60 -14.13 15.67 14.56
N GLU A 61 -13.26 16.12 15.45
CA GLU A 61 -11.83 16.31 15.15
C GLU A 61 -11.11 14.99 14.87
N SER A 62 -11.53 13.90 15.53
CA SER A 62 -10.92 12.58 15.36
C SER A 62 -11.25 11.92 14.02
N VAL A 63 -12.30 12.40 13.34
CA VAL A 63 -12.75 11.90 12.03
C VAL A 63 -12.55 12.93 10.92
N ASN A 64 -11.76 13.98 11.15
CA ASN A 64 -11.41 14.93 10.11
C ASN A 64 -10.33 14.36 9.16
N TYR A 65 -10.71 13.36 8.38
CA TYR A 65 -9.83 12.75 7.37
C TYR A 65 -9.63 13.63 6.13
N LYS A 66 -10.44 14.67 5.97
CA LYS A 66 -10.41 15.53 4.78
C LYS A 66 -9.26 16.54 4.84
N ASP A 67 -9.01 17.10 6.02
CA ASP A 67 -8.03 18.17 6.21
C ASP A 67 -6.71 17.67 6.82
N ASN A 68 -6.68 16.43 7.33
CA ASN A 68 -5.46 15.81 7.85
C ASN A 68 -4.75 14.98 6.79
N PHE A 69 -3.45 15.20 6.64
CA PHE A 69 -2.58 14.46 5.73
C PHE A 69 -1.48 13.75 6.51
N CYS A 70 -1.41 12.42 6.38
CA CYS A 70 -0.39 11.61 7.03
C CYS A 70 0.80 11.41 6.08
N GLU A 71 1.79 12.31 6.14
CA GLU A 71 2.96 12.32 5.24
C GLU A 71 3.67 10.97 5.18
N THR A 72 3.99 10.38 6.33
CA THR A 72 4.64 9.06 6.42
C THR A 72 3.79 7.97 5.81
N ALA A 73 2.49 7.96 6.08
CA ALA A 73 1.60 6.92 5.56
C ALA A 73 1.48 7.01 4.02
N ASN A 74 1.43 8.23 3.49
CA ASN A 74 1.40 8.48 2.05
C ASN A 74 2.74 8.18 1.36
N SER A 75 3.88 8.51 1.99
CA SER A 75 5.20 8.25 1.40
C SER A 75 5.44 6.76 1.17
N LEU A 76 4.95 5.91 2.08
CA LEU A 76 5.09 4.46 1.98
C LEU A 76 4.49 3.86 0.70
N ARG A 77 3.49 4.50 0.07
CA ARG A 77 2.92 4.06 -1.22
C ARG A 77 3.98 3.95 -2.32
N LYS A 78 4.94 4.87 -2.32
CA LYS A 78 6.02 4.95 -3.31
C LYS A 78 7.22 4.08 -2.95
N GLN A 79 7.27 3.58 -1.72
CA GLN A 79 8.47 2.97 -1.13
C GLN A 79 8.28 1.52 -0.71
N THR A 80 7.05 0.99 -0.82
CA THR A 80 6.70 -0.35 -0.33
C THR A 80 6.23 -1.25 -1.44
N VAL A 81 6.89 -2.41 -1.55
CA VAL A 81 6.46 -3.55 -2.35
C VAL A 81 6.25 -4.73 -1.40
N SER A 82 5.12 -5.42 -1.56
CA SER A 82 4.77 -6.62 -0.78
C SER A 82 4.73 -7.84 -1.69
N LEU A 83 5.46 -8.89 -1.32
CA LEU A 83 5.38 -10.21 -1.93
C LEU A 83 4.60 -11.11 -0.99
N PHE A 84 3.40 -11.54 -1.40
CA PHE A 84 2.61 -12.46 -0.60
C PHE A 84 3.08 -13.88 -0.80
N LEU A 85 3.55 -14.50 0.27
CA LEU A 85 3.84 -15.92 0.30
C LEU A 85 2.53 -16.69 0.48
N HIS A 86 2.30 -17.71 -0.33
CA HIS A 86 1.15 -18.59 -0.18
C HIS A 86 1.52 -19.83 0.64
N PRO A 87 0.65 -20.34 1.55
CA PRO A 87 0.95 -21.51 2.37
C PRO A 87 1.28 -22.80 1.59
N THR A 88 0.86 -22.88 0.32
CA THR A 88 1.11 -24.05 -0.54
C THR A 88 2.34 -23.89 -1.44
N TRP A 89 3.12 -22.83 -1.27
CA TRP A 89 4.32 -22.63 -2.07
C TRP A 89 5.48 -23.46 -1.56
N GLU A 90 6.04 -24.22 -2.49
CA GLU A 90 7.36 -24.83 -2.34
C GLU A 90 8.48 -23.81 -2.60
N GLU A 91 9.71 -24.18 -2.22
CA GLU A 91 10.93 -23.36 -2.36
C GLU A 91 11.10 -22.77 -3.77
N VAL A 92 10.80 -23.54 -4.81
CA VAL A 92 10.91 -23.09 -6.21
C VAL A 92 10.02 -21.87 -6.52
N HIS A 93 8.86 -21.75 -5.88
CA HIS A 93 7.97 -20.59 -6.06
C HIS A 93 8.53 -19.35 -5.35
N ILE A 94 9.10 -19.54 -4.17
CA ILE A 94 9.74 -18.46 -3.40
C ILE A 94 10.98 -17.97 -4.16
N GLN A 95 11.80 -18.89 -4.67
CA GLN A 95 12.99 -18.57 -5.44
C GLN A 95 12.64 -17.77 -6.70
N ARG A 96 11.58 -18.15 -7.41
CA ARG A 96 11.09 -17.37 -8.56
C ARG A 96 10.73 -15.93 -8.19
N CYS A 97 10.13 -15.70 -7.02
CA CYS A 97 9.82 -14.35 -6.54
C CYS A 97 11.09 -13.55 -6.22
N ILE A 98 12.08 -14.19 -5.59
CA ILE A 98 13.38 -13.61 -5.29
C ILE A 98 14.08 -13.18 -6.58
N ASP A 99 14.21 -14.10 -7.54
CA ASP A 99 14.90 -13.85 -8.80
C ASP A 99 14.26 -12.70 -9.58
N GLY A 100 12.93 -12.67 -9.64
CA GLY A 100 12.21 -11.58 -10.30
C GLY A 100 12.37 -10.23 -9.59
N LEU A 101 12.36 -10.20 -8.26
CA LEU A 101 12.62 -8.96 -7.53
C LEU A 101 14.04 -8.46 -7.79
N LEU A 102 15.04 -9.34 -7.70
CA LEU A 102 16.45 -8.97 -7.93
C LEU A 102 16.69 -8.49 -9.37
N ALA A 103 16.10 -9.17 -10.36
CA ALA A 103 16.19 -8.75 -11.75
C ALA A 103 15.53 -7.37 -11.97
N THR A 104 14.38 -7.12 -11.35
CA THR A 104 13.67 -5.84 -11.45
C THR A 104 14.47 -4.72 -10.79
N ILE A 105 14.98 -4.94 -9.57
CA ILE A 105 15.82 -3.94 -8.88
C ILE A 105 17.05 -3.63 -9.73
N LYS A 106 17.77 -4.65 -10.21
CA LYS A 106 18.98 -4.48 -11.03
C LYS A 106 18.73 -3.66 -12.30
N LYS A 107 17.55 -3.79 -12.91
CA LYS A 107 17.15 -3.01 -14.09
C LYS A 107 17.00 -1.50 -13.78
N HIS A 108 16.71 -1.15 -12.53
CA HIS A 108 16.35 0.18 -12.08
C HIS A 108 17.39 0.84 -11.16
N VAL A 109 18.57 0.23 -10.99
CA VAL A 109 19.71 0.88 -10.34
C VAL A 109 20.30 1.92 -11.30
N LYS A 110 20.59 3.11 -10.77
CA LYS A 110 21.26 4.22 -11.48
C LYS A 110 22.69 3.89 -11.93
#